data_AF-A0AAV1GG92-F1
#
_entry.id   AF-A0AAV1GG92-F1
#
_cell.length_a   1.000
_cell.length_b   1.000
_cell.length_c   1.000
_cell.angle_alpha   90.00
_cell.angle_beta   90.00
_cell.angle_gamma   90.00
#
_symmetry.space_group_name_H-M   'P 1'
#
loop_
_entity.id
_entity.type
_entity.pdbx_description
1 polymer ?
#
loop_
_entity_poly.entity_id
_entity_poly.type
_entity_poly.pdbx_seq_one_letter_code
_entity_poly.pdbx_strand_id
1 'polypeptide(L)'
;MDTGPIYVRERGNLRRVNDIVLAQPKSVSSSCSSCRRTDPFVLRKEHFIFTYNAEGSLRYTTKSLFDITLLFVVDNIYHVDSLVGFPEQIGDKLFAAAEEKHVFLNAEISTKALLLFSDAYGEMVLRSLCLRNRFPLLHERMSEIRTFHSLKSLDLFGCRLGDDHEIFLHLTSSSLASLNQLFIGGNSLSDAGLQKLTAPIRMMKKGLDCLQVLDLSYNPISERAYRYLTCLSKLEKLDLSGTSLKLCTRLKTTIWDLLGLIYSEEPLDTFDHTRCKTEGWAEQVVHQWESNNSHLPKQKKIEESRSSALHFCKFIQGYAHISHP
;
A
#
# COMPACT_ATOMS: atom_id res chain seq x y z
N MET A 1 -7.29 15.28 32.79
CA MET A 1 -6.01 15.60 33.45
C MET A 1 -5.89 17.10 33.46
N ASP A 2 -6.23 17.73 34.58
CA ASP A 2 -6.13 19.18 34.77
C ASP A 2 -4.66 19.58 34.64
N THR A 3 -4.31 20.19 33.51
CA THR A 3 -3.01 20.82 33.32
C THR A 3 -2.94 22.03 34.24
N GLY A 4 -2.19 21.90 35.33
CA GLY A 4 -1.92 22.96 36.28
C GLY A 4 -1.32 24.22 35.62
N PRO A 5 -1.36 25.38 36.30
CA PRO A 5 -0.93 26.65 35.72
C PRO A 5 0.53 26.58 35.26
N ILE A 6 0.75 26.83 33.97
CA ILE A 6 2.09 26.86 33.35
C ILE A 6 2.72 28.23 33.60
N TYR A 7 3.95 28.22 34.13
CA TYR A 7 4.75 29.41 34.37
C TYR A 7 5.95 29.42 33.43
N VAL A 8 6.27 30.60 32.89
CA VAL A 8 7.41 30.83 31.99
C VAL A 8 8.26 31.95 32.57
N ARG A 9 9.59 31.80 32.49
CA ARG A 9 10.54 32.79 33.00
C ARG A 9 11.01 33.68 31.85
N GLU A 10 10.65 34.96 31.88
CA GLU A 10 11.01 35.96 30.88
C GLU A 10 11.89 37.03 31.52
N ARG A 11 13.10 37.25 30.99
CA ARG A 11 14.07 38.24 31.50
C ARG A 11 14.31 38.14 33.02
N GLY A 12 14.40 36.91 33.52
CA GLY A 12 14.63 36.62 34.94
C GLY A 12 13.38 36.64 35.84
N ASN A 13 12.21 37.02 35.33
CA ASN A 13 10.97 37.10 36.10
C ASN A 13 10.00 35.96 35.73
N LEU A 14 9.40 35.32 36.73
CA LEU A 14 8.43 34.24 36.54
C LEU A 14 7.04 34.82 36.23
N ARG A 15 6.44 34.45 35.10
CA ARG A 15 5.11 34.92 34.65
C ARG A 15 4.20 33.75 34.33
N ARG A 16 2.90 33.89 34.57
CA ARG A 16 1.88 32.89 34.26
C ARG A 16 1.36 33.10 32.84
N VAL A 17 1.25 32.03 32.05
CA VAL A 17 1.01 32.11 30.59
C VAL A 17 -0.31 32.83 30.21
N ASN A 18 -1.33 32.79 31.08
CA ASN A 18 -2.62 33.45 30.81
C ASN A 18 -2.61 34.99 30.97
N ASP A 19 -1.57 35.56 31.57
CA ASP A 19 -1.52 37.01 31.87
C ASP A 19 -0.76 37.80 30.79
N ILE A 20 -0.36 37.16 29.68
CA ILE A 20 0.28 37.82 28.53
C ILE A 20 -0.81 38.46 27.66
N VAL A 21 -1.33 39.61 28.10
CA VAL A 21 -2.17 40.48 27.27
C VAL A 21 -1.27 41.22 26.29
N LEU A 22 -1.25 40.80 25.03
CA LEU A 22 -0.65 41.56 23.93
C LEU A 22 -1.38 42.90 23.82
N ALA A 23 -0.67 44.00 24.07
CA ALA A 23 -1.21 45.34 23.91
C ALA A 23 -1.70 45.56 22.47
N GLN A 24 -2.99 45.84 22.29
CA GLN A 24 -3.53 46.28 21.01
C GLN A 24 -3.02 47.68 20.65
N PRO A 25 -2.71 47.97 19.37
CA PRO A 25 -2.30 49.31 18.95
C PRO A 25 -3.47 50.29 19.00
N LYS A 26 -3.21 51.52 19.48
CA LYS A 26 -4.18 52.61 19.65
C LYS A 26 -4.79 53.03 18.31
N SER A 27 -6.12 53.13 18.28
CA SER A 27 -6.92 53.65 17.16
C SER A 27 -6.78 55.15 17.00
N VAL A 28 -6.38 55.63 15.82
CA VAL A 28 -6.58 57.02 15.40
C VAL A 28 -7.91 57.10 14.65
N SER A 29 -8.78 57.96 15.14
CA SER A 29 -10.13 58.23 14.67
C SER A 29 -10.16 59.05 13.38
N SER A 30 -10.80 58.54 12.33
CA SER A 30 -11.55 59.36 11.36
C SER A 30 -12.51 58.48 10.54
N SER A 31 -13.79 58.61 10.90
CA SER A 31 -15.01 58.33 10.15
C SER A 31 -14.88 58.17 8.62
N CYS A 32 -15.18 56.97 8.11
CA CYS A 32 -16.09 56.82 6.96
C CYS A 32 -16.58 55.36 6.84
N SER A 33 -17.85 55.24 6.50
CA SER A 33 -18.67 54.03 6.47
C SER A 33 -18.34 53.04 5.34
N SER A 34 -18.62 51.77 5.63
CA SER A 34 -18.91 50.69 4.67
C SER A 34 -17.76 50.15 3.81
N CYS A 35 -17.01 49.20 4.38
CA CYS A 35 -16.57 47.99 3.68
C CYS A 35 -16.01 46.99 4.71
N ARG A 36 -16.70 45.85 4.90
CA ARG A 36 -16.13 44.69 5.62
C ARG A 36 -14.99 44.13 4.77
N ARG A 37 -13.78 44.62 4.96
CA ARG A 37 -12.56 43.91 4.54
C ARG A 37 -12.19 42.97 5.69
N THR A 38 -12.41 41.68 5.47
CA THR A 38 -11.75 40.62 6.22
C THR A 38 -10.25 40.86 6.14
N ASP A 39 -9.62 41.09 7.28
CA ASP A 39 -8.17 41.29 7.40
C ASP A 39 -7.43 40.04 6.86
N PRO A 40 -6.65 40.11 5.76
CA PRO A 40 -6.13 38.92 5.10
C PRO A 40 -4.92 38.29 5.81
N PHE A 41 -4.43 38.87 6.91
CA PHE A 41 -3.18 38.45 7.55
C PHE A 41 -3.37 38.09 9.02
N VAL A 42 -4.20 37.09 9.30
CA VAL A 42 -3.92 36.26 10.48
C VAL A 42 -2.67 35.46 10.15
N LEU A 43 -1.51 35.94 10.60
CA LEU A 43 -0.22 35.27 10.46
C LEU A 43 -0.35 33.87 11.08
N ARG A 44 -0.60 32.84 10.24
CA ARG A 44 -0.67 31.46 10.72
C ARG A 44 0.69 31.15 11.36
N LYS A 45 0.67 30.80 12.66
CA LYS A 45 1.85 30.45 13.47
C LYS A 45 2.58 29.18 12.99
N GLU A 46 2.19 28.62 11.84
CA GLU A 46 2.63 27.34 11.27
C GLU A 46 4.07 27.35 10.71
N HIS A 47 4.69 28.54 10.60
CA HIS A 47 6.01 28.73 9.98
C HIS A 47 7.17 28.86 10.98
N PHE A 48 6.90 28.79 12.29
CA PHE A 48 7.93 28.88 13.33
C PHE A 48 8.22 27.51 13.95
N ILE A 49 9.50 27.14 13.99
CA ILE A 49 10.02 25.95 14.65
C ILE A 49 10.54 26.36 16.03
N PHE A 50 10.12 25.59 17.04
CA PHE A 50 10.51 25.77 18.43
C PHE A 50 11.65 24.81 18.78
N THR A 51 12.81 25.36 19.11
CA THR A 51 13.93 24.56 19.63
C THR A 51 14.37 25.09 20.99
N TYR A 52 14.66 24.19 21.93
CA TYR A 52 15.27 24.56 23.20
C TYR A 52 16.79 24.51 23.04
N ASN A 53 17.48 25.58 23.44
CA ASN A 53 18.93 25.52 23.58
C ASN A 53 19.32 24.71 24.84
N ALA A 54 20.60 24.36 24.98
CA ALA A 54 21.11 23.64 26.15
C ALA A 54 20.88 24.37 27.50
N GLU A 55 20.51 25.64 27.46
CA GLU A 55 20.21 26.50 28.61
C GLU A 55 18.70 26.56 28.93
N GLY A 56 17.85 25.84 28.19
CA GLY A 56 16.39 25.79 28.40
C GLY A 56 15.60 26.98 27.84
N SER A 57 16.23 27.84 27.03
CA SER A 57 15.60 28.99 26.36
C SER A 57 14.99 28.58 25.02
N LEU A 58 13.77 29.05 24.74
CA LEU A 58 13.11 28.86 23.44
C LEU A 58 13.76 29.73 22.35
N ARG A 59 14.23 29.10 21.28
CA ARG A 59 14.65 29.76 20.04
C ARG A 59 13.57 29.64 18.96
N TYR A 60 13.34 30.76 18.29
CA TYR A 60 12.45 30.86 17.12
C TYR A 60 13.29 30.72 15.86
N THR A 61 13.00 29.69 15.07
CA THR A 61 13.55 29.57 13.71
C THR A 61 12.40 29.50 12.73
N THR A 62 12.54 30.10 11.55
CA THR A 62 11.50 30.05 10.51
C THR A 62 11.73 28.84 9.62
N LYS A 63 10.66 28.19 9.16
CA LYS A 63 10.72 27.21 8.07
C LYS A 63 11.38 27.85 6.85
N SER A 64 12.17 27.09 6.10
CA SER A 64 12.77 27.59 4.86
C SER A 64 11.66 27.88 3.83
N LEU A 65 11.91 28.78 2.88
CA LEU A 65 10.97 29.01 1.78
C LEU A 65 10.68 27.71 1.03
N PHE A 66 11.69 26.85 0.88
CA PHE A 66 11.57 25.52 0.30
C PHE A 66 10.54 24.66 1.06
N ASP A 67 10.63 24.57 2.38
CA ASP A 67 9.69 23.77 3.19
C ASP A 67 8.27 24.33 3.14
N ILE A 68 8.13 25.66 3.11
CA ILE A 68 6.83 26.33 3.00
C ILE A 68 6.20 25.99 1.64
N THR A 69 6.97 26.11 0.55
CA THR A 69 6.49 25.77 -0.79
C THR A 69 6.17 24.27 -0.90
N LEU A 70 7.00 23.40 -0.33
CA LEU A 70 6.78 21.96 -0.33
C LEU A 70 5.46 21.60 0.38
N LEU A 71 5.22 22.15 1.57
CA LEU A 71 3.97 21.94 2.29
C LEU A 71 2.74 22.47 1.54
N PHE A 72 2.89 23.61 0.85
CA PHE A 72 1.83 24.15 0.01
C PHE A 72 1.48 23.21 -1.16
N VAL A 73 2.50 22.60 -1.80
CA VAL A 73 2.26 21.60 -2.85
C VAL A 73 1.55 20.37 -2.28
N VAL A 74 1.95 19.88 -1.11
CA VAL A 74 1.26 18.74 -0.45
C VAL A 74 -0.21 19.05 -0.18
N ASP A 75 -0.52 20.24 0.34
CA ASP A 75 -1.91 20.65 0.62
C ASP A 75 -2.76 20.74 -0.66
N ASN A 76 -2.12 20.91 -1.82
CA ASN A 76 -2.75 21.08 -3.11
C ASN A 76 -2.40 19.95 -4.09
N ILE A 77 -1.98 18.77 -3.59
CA ILE A 77 -1.47 17.68 -4.42
C ILE A 77 -2.48 17.21 -5.48
N TYR A 78 -3.78 17.38 -5.20
CA TYR A 78 -4.87 17.04 -6.11
C TYR A 78 -4.92 17.92 -7.36
N HIS A 79 -4.27 19.09 -7.36
CA HIS A 79 -4.11 19.97 -8.52
C HIS A 79 -2.81 19.71 -9.30
N VAL A 80 -1.95 18.81 -8.84
CA VAL A 80 -0.70 18.50 -9.53
C VAL A 80 -0.98 17.48 -10.64
N ASP A 81 -0.62 17.85 -11.87
CA ASP A 81 -0.86 17.01 -13.05
C ASP A 81 0.25 15.96 -13.25
N SER A 82 1.51 16.30 -12.99
CA SER A 82 2.65 15.40 -13.18
C SER A 82 3.85 15.81 -12.33
N LEU A 83 4.58 14.81 -11.83
CA LEU A 83 5.89 14.95 -11.18
C LEU A 83 7.03 14.39 -12.05
N VAL A 84 6.75 13.99 -13.29
CA VAL A 84 7.75 13.41 -14.20
C VAL A 84 8.83 14.44 -14.51
N GLY A 85 10.09 14.05 -14.34
CA GLY A 85 11.26 14.92 -14.55
C GLY A 85 11.66 15.75 -13.34
N PHE A 86 10.92 15.68 -12.23
CA PHE A 86 11.38 16.25 -10.96
C PHE A 86 12.45 15.38 -10.30
N PRO A 87 13.47 15.98 -9.64
CA PRO A 87 14.49 15.24 -8.92
C PRO A 87 13.91 14.32 -7.84
N GLU A 88 14.41 13.10 -7.76
CA GLU A 88 14.01 12.08 -6.79
C GLU A 88 14.08 12.57 -5.33
N GLN A 89 15.06 13.43 -4.99
CA GLN A 89 15.25 13.94 -3.62
C GLN A 89 14.14 14.91 -3.22
N ILE A 90 13.50 15.58 -4.20
CA ILE A 90 12.33 16.41 -3.98
C ILE A 90 11.09 15.53 -3.91
N GLY A 91 11.00 14.52 -4.78
CA GLY A 91 9.94 13.51 -4.76
C GLY A 91 9.80 12.81 -3.41
N ASP A 92 10.90 12.30 -2.87
CA ASP A 92 10.98 11.63 -1.57
C ASP A 92 10.47 12.53 -0.44
N LYS A 93 10.98 13.77 -0.37
CA LYS A 93 10.54 14.75 0.63
C LYS A 93 9.07 15.12 0.49
N LEU A 94 8.57 15.25 -0.74
CA LEU A 94 7.17 15.55 -1.01
C LEU A 94 6.28 14.37 -0.60
N PHE A 95 6.71 13.14 -0.89
CA PHE A 95 6.02 11.92 -0.50
C PHE A 95 5.95 11.78 1.02
N ALA A 96 7.08 11.95 1.71
CA ALA A 96 7.16 11.91 3.18
C ALA A 96 6.26 12.97 3.83
N ALA A 97 6.28 14.21 3.32
CA ALA A 97 5.40 15.26 3.83
C ALA A 97 3.90 14.97 3.56
N ALA A 98 3.57 14.32 2.44
CA ALA A 98 2.20 13.87 2.16
C ALA A 98 1.75 12.72 3.07
N GLU A 99 2.65 11.81 3.41
CA GLU A 99 2.41 10.74 4.40
C GLU A 99 2.19 11.29 5.81
N GLU A 100 3.02 12.25 6.25
CA GLU A 100 2.88 12.93 7.55
C GLU A 100 1.54 13.69 7.65
N LYS A 101 1.07 14.26 6.53
CA LYS A 101 -0.24 14.92 6.44
C LYS A 101 -1.40 13.96 6.18
N HIS A 102 -1.16 12.64 6.20
CA HIS A 102 -2.19 11.62 6.03
C HIS A 102 -2.98 11.73 4.71
N VAL A 103 -2.36 12.28 3.66
CA VAL A 103 -3.00 12.42 2.33
C VAL A 103 -3.45 11.07 1.78
N PHE A 104 -2.60 10.04 1.96
CA PHE A 104 -2.84 8.69 1.46
C PHE A 104 -3.88 7.88 2.26
N LEU A 105 -4.44 8.45 3.34
CA LEU A 105 -5.54 7.86 4.10
C LEU A 105 -6.90 8.30 3.58
N ASN A 106 -6.97 9.45 2.90
CA ASN A 106 -8.20 9.96 2.31
C ASN A 106 -8.54 9.17 1.03
N ALA A 107 -9.65 8.44 1.05
CA ALA A 107 -10.08 7.57 -0.06
C ALA A 107 -10.27 8.32 -1.40
N GLU A 108 -10.65 9.61 -1.37
CA GLU A 108 -10.89 10.39 -2.58
C GLU A 108 -9.58 10.84 -3.26
N ILE A 109 -8.52 11.07 -2.46
CA ILE A 109 -7.26 11.67 -2.92
C ILE A 109 -6.17 10.62 -3.07
N SER A 110 -6.18 9.57 -2.24
CA SER A 110 -5.08 8.60 -2.10
C SER A 110 -4.70 7.95 -3.43
N THR A 111 -5.67 7.42 -4.19
CA THR A 111 -5.42 6.76 -5.48
C THR A 111 -4.78 7.71 -6.49
N LYS A 112 -5.26 8.96 -6.58
CA LYS A 112 -4.70 9.96 -7.51
C LYS A 112 -3.27 10.36 -7.09
N ALA A 113 -3.06 10.58 -5.80
CA ALA A 113 -1.76 10.94 -5.27
C ALA A 113 -0.74 9.81 -5.47
N LEU A 114 -1.08 8.56 -5.13
CA LEU A 114 -0.18 7.41 -5.31
C LEU A 114 0.13 7.16 -6.78
N LEU A 115 -0.84 7.34 -7.68
CA LEU A 115 -0.60 7.24 -9.11
C LEU A 115 0.38 8.32 -9.59
N LEU A 116 0.20 9.58 -9.15
CA LEU A 116 1.10 10.69 -9.48
C LEU A 116 2.56 10.39 -9.12
N PHE A 117 2.79 9.82 -7.93
CA PHE A 117 4.15 9.42 -7.52
C PHE A 117 4.62 8.18 -8.27
N SER A 118 3.77 7.17 -8.45
CA SER A 118 4.12 5.93 -9.14
C SER A 118 4.52 6.19 -10.59
N ASP A 119 3.80 7.09 -11.29
CA ASP A 119 4.10 7.49 -12.66
C ASP A 119 5.45 8.22 -12.79
N ALA A 120 5.84 8.99 -11.77
CA ALA A 120 7.07 9.78 -11.80
C ALA A 120 8.32 9.01 -11.33
N TYR A 121 8.18 8.17 -10.29
CA TYR A 121 9.31 7.56 -9.59
C TYR A 121 9.32 6.03 -9.61
N GLY A 122 8.25 5.39 -10.09
CA GLY A 122 8.20 3.94 -10.32
C GLY A 122 8.57 3.12 -9.10
N GLU A 123 9.62 2.29 -9.22
CA GLU A 123 10.04 1.35 -8.17
C GLU A 123 10.56 2.02 -6.90
N MET A 124 10.91 3.31 -6.93
CA MET A 124 11.31 4.05 -5.73
C MET A 124 10.12 4.23 -4.77
N VAL A 125 8.91 4.40 -5.32
CA VAL A 125 7.68 4.50 -4.54
C VAL A 125 7.40 3.18 -3.86
N LEU A 126 7.40 2.10 -4.63
CA LEU A 126 7.20 0.75 -4.11
C LEU A 126 7.82 -0.28 -5.04
N ARG A 127 8.85 -0.96 -4.55
CA ARG A 127 9.55 -2.04 -5.26
C ARG A 127 9.02 -3.40 -4.85
N SER A 128 8.75 -3.59 -3.57
CA SER A 128 8.26 -4.85 -3.00
C SER A 128 7.03 -4.56 -2.16
N LEU A 129 5.98 -5.38 -2.31
CA LEU A 129 4.75 -5.27 -1.53
C LEU A 129 4.44 -6.61 -0.87
N CYS A 130 4.44 -6.62 0.47
CA CYS A 130 4.10 -7.79 1.27
C CYS A 130 2.73 -7.62 1.95
N LEU A 131 1.75 -8.39 1.48
CA LEU A 131 0.39 -8.45 2.01
C LEU A 131 0.06 -9.83 2.60
N ARG A 132 1.08 -10.62 2.94
CA ARG A 132 0.94 -11.97 3.47
C ARG A 132 -0.07 -12.05 4.61
N ASN A 133 -1.11 -12.88 4.44
CA ASN A 133 -2.23 -13.07 5.36
C ASN A 133 -3.05 -11.80 5.65
N ARG A 134 -2.95 -10.75 4.81
CA ARG A 134 -3.65 -9.46 4.97
C ARG A 134 -4.79 -9.31 3.97
N PHE A 135 -5.66 -10.32 3.87
CA PHE A 135 -6.81 -10.29 2.95
C PHE A 135 -7.74 -9.05 3.10
N PRO A 136 -8.03 -8.52 4.31
CA PRO A 136 -8.91 -7.34 4.42
C PRO A 136 -8.25 -6.11 3.81
N LEU A 137 -6.94 -5.96 4.04
CA LEU A 137 -6.16 -4.84 3.51
C LEU A 137 -6.10 -4.89 1.98
N LEU A 138 -5.86 -6.08 1.41
CA LEU A 138 -5.87 -6.27 -0.05
C LEU A 138 -7.21 -5.85 -0.65
N HIS A 139 -8.32 -6.28 -0.05
CA HIS A 139 -9.66 -5.98 -0.57
C HIS A 139 -10.03 -4.49 -0.43
N GLU A 140 -9.77 -3.90 0.73
CA GLU A 140 -10.13 -2.51 1.03
C GLU A 140 -9.28 -1.49 0.26
N ARG A 141 -8.02 -1.82 -0.05
CA ARG A 141 -7.06 -0.92 -0.73
C ARG A 141 -6.72 -1.35 -2.14
N MET A 142 -7.58 -2.16 -2.77
CA MET A 142 -7.31 -2.69 -4.10
C MET A 142 -7.17 -1.58 -5.17
N SER A 143 -7.88 -0.46 -5.03
CA SER A 143 -7.72 0.72 -5.90
C SER A 143 -6.32 1.31 -5.82
N GLU A 144 -5.80 1.49 -4.61
CA GLU A 144 -4.49 2.05 -4.35
C GLU A 144 -3.39 1.07 -4.75
N ILE A 145 -3.55 -0.22 -4.46
CA ILE A 145 -2.59 -1.26 -4.86
C ILE A 145 -2.40 -1.30 -6.38
N ARG A 146 -3.48 -1.06 -7.15
CA ARG A 146 -3.41 -1.00 -8.62
C ARG A 146 -2.55 0.14 -9.17
N THR A 147 -2.25 1.16 -8.37
CA THR A 147 -1.41 2.28 -8.78
C THR A 147 0.08 1.93 -8.83
N PHE A 148 0.50 0.89 -8.10
CA PHE A 148 1.90 0.46 -8.04
C PHE A 148 2.28 -0.39 -9.25
N HIS A 149 2.61 0.26 -10.36
CA HIS A 149 2.92 -0.38 -11.64
C HIS A 149 4.40 -0.73 -11.87
N SER A 150 5.24 -0.55 -10.85
CA SER A 150 6.68 -0.81 -10.95
C SER A 150 7.17 -1.86 -9.93
N LEU A 151 6.24 -2.66 -9.38
CA LEU A 151 6.56 -3.71 -8.43
C LEU A 151 7.46 -4.79 -9.05
N LYS A 152 8.54 -5.13 -8.34
CA LYS A 152 9.43 -6.26 -8.64
C LYS A 152 9.04 -7.52 -7.87
N SER A 153 8.48 -7.35 -6.68
CA SER A 153 8.07 -8.44 -5.78
C SER A 153 6.69 -8.17 -5.21
N LEU A 154 5.83 -9.19 -5.25
CA LEU A 154 4.48 -9.13 -4.71
C LEU A 154 4.17 -10.42 -3.94
N ASP A 155 4.01 -10.31 -2.63
CA ASP A 155 3.62 -11.41 -1.74
C ASP A 155 2.15 -11.25 -1.31
N LEU A 156 1.33 -12.17 -1.77
CA LEU A 156 -0.09 -12.31 -1.48
C LEU A 156 -0.39 -13.66 -0.82
N PHE A 157 0.59 -14.29 -0.18
CA PHE A 157 0.41 -15.60 0.44
C PHE A 157 -0.71 -15.53 1.49
N GLY A 158 -1.65 -16.49 1.46
CA GLY A 158 -2.72 -16.58 2.47
C GLY A 158 -3.77 -15.45 2.39
N CYS A 159 -3.87 -14.74 1.27
CA CYS A 159 -4.84 -13.68 1.04
C CYS A 159 -6.24 -14.16 0.62
N ARG A 160 -6.50 -15.48 0.59
CA ARG A 160 -7.81 -16.07 0.27
C ARG A 160 -8.35 -15.64 -1.10
N LEU A 161 -7.47 -15.58 -2.11
CA LEU A 161 -7.86 -15.12 -3.44
C LEU A 161 -8.96 -16.00 -4.06
N GLY A 162 -8.81 -17.33 -3.99
CA GLY A 162 -9.65 -18.26 -4.75
C GLY A 162 -9.46 -18.10 -6.27
N ASP A 163 -10.28 -18.81 -7.06
CA ASP A 163 -10.10 -18.89 -8.51
C ASP A 163 -10.56 -17.64 -9.28
N ASP A 164 -11.35 -16.78 -8.64
CA ASP A 164 -12.05 -15.67 -9.30
C ASP A 164 -11.64 -14.27 -8.82
N HIS A 165 -10.57 -14.15 -8.03
CA HIS A 165 -10.15 -12.87 -7.49
C HIS A 165 -9.81 -11.83 -8.58
N GLU A 166 -10.21 -10.57 -8.38
CA GLU A 166 -9.97 -9.48 -9.32
C GLU A 166 -8.49 -9.14 -9.52
N ILE A 167 -7.62 -9.56 -8.60
CA ILE A 167 -6.15 -9.34 -8.66
C ILE A 167 -5.53 -10.00 -9.89
N PHE A 168 -6.11 -11.09 -10.43
CA PHE A 168 -5.55 -11.76 -11.60
C PHE A 168 -5.56 -10.88 -12.84
N LEU A 169 -6.54 -9.99 -12.97
CA LEU A 169 -6.58 -9.02 -14.06
C LEU A 169 -5.45 -8.00 -13.91
N HIS A 170 -5.11 -7.61 -12.68
CA HIS A 170 -4.01 -6.69 -12.42
C HIS A 170 -2.64 -7.36 -12.59
N LEU A 171 -2.44 -8.57 -12.08
CA LEU A 171 -1.20 -9.36 -12.24
C LEU A 171 -0.81 -9.59 -13.70
N THR A 172 -1.82 -9.75 -14.56
CA THR A 172 -1.62 -9.99 -16.00
C THR A 172 -1.71 -8.72 -16.85
N SER A 173 -1.88 -7.56 -16.22
CA SER A 173 -1.90 -6.26 -16.90
C SER A 173 -0.48 -5.80 -17.28
N SER A 174 -0.39 -4.87 -18.23
CA SER A 174 0.89 -4.21 -18.58
C SER A 174 1.50 -3.44 -17.40
N SER A 175 0.68 -3.06 -16.41
CA SER A 175 1.13 -2.38 -15.21
C SER A 175 2.01 -3.24 -14.32
N LEU A 176 2.05 -4.58 -14.47
CA LEU A 176 2.96 -5.43 -13.68
C LEU A 176 3.95 -6.19 -14.56
N ALA A 177 4.29 -5.62 -15.72
CA ALA A 177 5.26 -6.22 -16.66
C ALA A 177 6.68 -6.36 -16.06
N SER A 178 7.00 -5.57 -15.04
CA SER A 178 8.28 -5.56 -14.33
C SER A 178 8.36 -6.54 -13.15
N LEU A 179 7.28 -7.26 -12.86
CA LEU A 179 7.19 -8.18 -11.72
C LEU A 179 8.07 -9.41 -11.95
N ASN A 180 9.01 -9.63 -11.03
CA ASN A 180 9.96 -10.74 -11.07
C ASN A 180 9.60 -11.86 -10.09
N GLN A 181 8.98 -11.52 -8.96
CA GLN A 181 8.63 -12.46 -7.90
C GLN A 181 7.16 -12.34 -7.53
N LEU A 182 6.44 -13.46 -7.56
CA LEU A 182 5.04 -13.54 -7.21
C LEU A 182 4.83 -14.68 -6.22
N PHE A 183 4.37 -14.35 -5.01
CA PHE A 183 4.03 -15.34 -4.00
C PHE A 183 2.52 -15.36 -3.80
N ILE A 184 1.88 -16.45 -4.25
CA ILE A 184 0.43 -16.64 -4.16
C ILE A 184 0.10 -17.99 -3.49
N GLY A 185 1.00 -18.48 -2.64
CA GLY A 185 0.75 -19.68 -1.84
C GLY A 185 -0.43 -19.52 -0.87
N GLY A 186 -1.07 -20.64 -0.50
CA GLY A 186 -2.13 -20.66 0.52
C GLY A 186 -3.40 -19.87 0.16
N ASN A 187 -3.74 -19.75 -1.11
CA ASN A 187 -4.85 -18.93 -1.61
C ASN A 187 -6.07 -19.73 -2.08
N SER A 188 -6.09 -21.04 -1.84
CA SER A 188 -7.14 -21.96 -2.30
C SER A 188 -7.32 -21.95 -3.82
N LEU A 189 -6.24 -21.77 -4.58
CA LEU A 189 -6.25 -21.83 -6.04
C LEU A 189 -6.38 -23.27 -6.52
N SER A 190 -7.35 -23.54 -7.38
CA SER A 190 -7.49 -24.80 -8.08
C SER A 190 -6.82 -24.76 -9.45
N ASP A 191 -6.88 -25.87 -10.18
CA ASP A 191 -6.49 -25.95 -11.59
C ASP A 191 -7.17 -24.87 -12.44
N ALA A 192 -8.43 -24.53 -12.14
CA ALA A 192 -9.19 -23.51 -12.84
C ALA A 192 -8.65 -22.09 -12.55
N GLY A 193 -8.32 -21.79 -11.29
CA GLY A 193 -7.70 -20.53 -10.90
C GLY A 193 -6.35 -20.35 -11.58
N LEU A 194 -5.50 -21.38 -11.61
CA LEU A 194 -4.22 -21.33 -12.30
C LEU A 194 -4.39 -21.16 -13.82
N GLN A 195 -5.38 -21.85 -14.41
CA GLN A 195 -5.73 -21.68 -15.82
C GLN A 195 -6.16 -20.24 -16.13
N LYS A 196 -6.94 -19.62 -15.23
CA LYS A 196 -7.42 -18.23 -15.37
C LYS A 196 -6.28 -17.22 -15.23
N LEU A 197 -5.43 -17.37 -14.20
CA LEU A 197 -4.25 -16.52 -13.98
C LEU A 197 -3.33 -16.50 -15.21
N THR A 198 -3.12 -17.65 -15.84
CA THR A 198 -2.21 -17.76 -16.99
C THR A 198 -2.90 -17.57 -18.35
N ALA A 199 -4.24 -17.45 -18.40
CA ALA A 199 -4.98 -17.33 -19.66
C ALA A 199 -4.56 -16.11 -20.51
N PRO A 200 -4.38 -14.89 -19.95
CA PRO A 200 -3.94 -13.73 -20.72
C PRO A 200 -2.56 -13.93 -21.37
N ILE A 201 -1.65 -14.63 -20.67
CA ILE A 201 -0.30 -14.92 -21.15
C ILE A 201 -0.37 -15.91 -22.32
N ARG A 202 -1.15 -16.99 -22.17
CA ARG A 202 -1.30 -18.02 -23.20
C ARG A 202 -2.02 -17.53 -24.46
N MET A 203 -3.04 -16.68 -24.30
CA MET A 203 -3.92 -16.27 -25.41
C MET A 203 -3.50 -14.95 -26.05
N MET A 204 -2.97 -14.01 -25.27
CA MET A 204 -2.66 -12.65 -25.72
C MET A 204 -1.18 -12.29 -25.62
N LYS A 205 -0.33 -13.17 -25.06
CA LYS A 205 1.10 -12.92 -24.80
C LYS A 205 1.31 -11.63 -23.99
N LYS A 206 0.50 -11.47 -22.94
CA LYS A 206 0.54 -10.31 -22.04
C LYS A 206 0.57 -10.75 -20.58
N GLY A 207 1.45 -10.12 -19.81
CA GLY A 207 1.50 -10.24 -18.36
C GLY A 207 2.57 -11.23 -17.89
N LEU A 208 3.19 -10.92 -16.74
CA LEU A 208 4.22 -11.75 -16.10
C LEU A 208 5.44 -12.07 -17.00
N ASP A 209 5.76 -11.18 -17.95
CA ASP A 209 6.84 -11.36 -18.94
C ASP A 209 8.25 -11.41 -18.33
N CYS A 210 8.41 -10.92 -17.10
CA CYS A 210 9.66 -10.92 -16.34
C CYS A 210 9.65 -11.87 -15.13
N LEU A 211 8.59 -12.67 -14.96
CA LEU A 211 8.43 -13.49 -13.77
C LEU A 211 9.47 -14.62 -13.74
N GLN A 212 10.32 -14.61 -12.71
CA GLN A 212 11.38 -15.58 -12.47
C GLN A 212 11.08 -16.48 -11.28
N VAL A 213 10.33 -15.99 -10.30
CA VAL A 213 10.02 -16.71 -9.06
C VAL A 213 8.51 -16.75 -8.89
N LEU A 214 7.97 -17.97 -8.79
CA LEU A 214 6.55 -18.18 -8.53
C LEU A 214 6.37 -19.15 -7.36
N ASP A 215 5.62 -18.73 -6.35
CA ASP A 215 5.17 -19.60 -5.27
C ASP A 215 3.67 -19.91 -5.41
N LEU A 216 3.37 -21.19 -5.61
CA LEU A 216 2.03 -21.77 -5.66
C LEU A 216 1.77 -22.72 -4.48
N SER A 217 2.63 -22.73 -3.47
CA SER A 217 2.56 -23.65 -2.34
C SER A 217 1.20 -23.59 -1.63
N TYR A 218 0.81 -24.67 -0.96
CA TYR A 218 -0.44 -24.75 -0.18
C TYR A 218 -1.72 -24.38 -0.95
N ASN A 219 -1.73 -24.59 -2.28
CA ASN A 219 -2.93 -24.50 -3.11
C ASN A 219 -3.36 -25.90 -3.57
N PRO A 220 -4.67 -26.19 -3.68
CA PRO A 220 -5.19 -27.49 -4.13
C PRO A 220 -5.04 -27.72 -5.65
N ILE A 221 -3.83 -27.57 -6.17
CA ILE A 221 -3.47 -27.70 -7.59
C ILE A 221 -3.03 -29.13 -7.88
N SER A 222 -3.49 -29.68 -9.01
CA SER A 222 -3.14 -31.02 -9.50
C SER A 222 -1.99 -31.01 -10.51
N GLU A 223 -1.38 -32.17 -10.74
CA GLU A 223 -0.29 -32.36 -11.73
C GLU A 223 -0.70 -31.87 -13.14
N ARG A 224 -2.00 -31.91 -13.47
CA ARG A 224 -2.49 -31.52 -14.80
C ARG A 224 -2.32 -30.02 -15.05
N ALA A 225 -2.39 -29.20 -14.02
CA ALA A 225 -2.39 -27.75 -14.17
C ALA A 225 -1.00 -27.16 -14.46
N TYR A 226 0.09 -27.90 -14.20
CA TYR A 226 1.44 -27.43 -14.48
C TYR A 226 1.69 -27.15 -15.96
N ARG A 227 0.93 -27.78 -16.86
CA ARG A 227 0.95 -27.45 -18.30
C ARG A 227 0.64 -25.98 -18.56
N TYR A 228 -0.12 -25.32 -17.69
CA TYR A 228 -0.47 -23.91 -17.84
C TYR A 228 0.69 -22.97 -17.53
N LEU A 229 1.70 -23.44 -16.78
CA LEU A 229 2.90 -22.67 -16.44
C LEU A 229 3.93 -22.62 -17.58
N THR A 230 3.78 -23.45 -18.62
CA THR A 230 4.69 -23.50 -19.79
C THR A 230 4.77 -22.16 -20.55
N CYS A 231 3.82 -21.25 -20.34
CA CYS A 231 3.84 -19.91 -20.91
C CYS A 231 4.81 -18.94 -20.20
N LEU A 232 5.29 -19.28 -18.99
CA LEU A 232 6.21 -18.45 -18.20
C LEU A 232 7.66 -18.75 -18.59
N SER A 233 8.07 -18.23 -19.75
CA SER A 233 9.37 -18.55 -20.36
C SER A 233 10.62 -18.17 -19.56
N LYS A 234 10.51 -17.25 -18.59
CA LYS A 234 11.61 -16.81 -17.73
C LYS A 234 11.56 -17.39 -16.31
N LEU A 235 10.66 -18.34 -16.05
CA LEU A 235 10.51 -18.93 -14.73
C LEU A 235 11.75 -19.75 -14.37
N GLU A 236 12.44 -19.36 -13.30
CA GLU A 236 13.67 -19.99 -12.80
C GLU A 236 13.43 -20.78 -11.51
N LYS A 237 12.46 -20.36 -10.69
CA LYS A 237 12.16 -20.96 -9.39
C LYS A 237 10.65 -21.12 -9.21
N LEU A 238 10.25 -22.31 -8.80
CA LEU A 238 8.85 -22.66 -8.57
C LEU A 238 8.70 -23.41 -7.25
N ASP A 239 7.81 -22.92 -6.37
CA ASP A 239 7.40 -23.65 -5.17
C ASP A 239 6.02 -24.30 -5.36
N LEU A 240 5.97 -25.61 -5.16
CA LEU A 240 4.77 -26.46 -5.24
C LEU A 240 4.51 -27.21 -3.93
N SER A 241 5.19 -26.83 -2.84
CA SER A 241 5.08 -27.48 -1.54
C SER A 241 3.65 -27.43 -1.00
N GLY A 242 3.19 -28.47 -0.30
CA GLY A 242 1.85 -28.48 0.28
C GLY A 242 0.70 -28.46 -0.74
N THR A 243 0.96 -28.69 -2.02
CA THR A 243 -0.10 -28.97 -3.01
C THR A 243 -0.64 -30.39 -2.84
N SER A 244 -1.72 -30.75 -3.55
CA SER A 244 -2.43 -32.02 -3.41
C SER A 244 -1.65 -33.28 -3.85
N LEU A 245 -0.32 -33.21 -3.99
CA LEU A 245 0.52 -34.26 -4.57
C LEU A 245 1.53 -34.82 -3.58
N LYS A 246 1.74 -36.14 -3.68
CA LYS A 246 2.90 -36.80 -3.09
C LYS A 246 4.09 -36.63 -4.04
N LEU A 247 5.18 -36.07 -3.53
CA LEU A 247 6.45 -35.98 -4.25
C LEU A 247 6.88 -37.40 -4.69
N CYS A 248 6.96 -37.63 -5.99
CA CYS A 248 7.39 -38.91 -6.56
C CYS A 248 8.26 -38.68 -7.80
N THR A 249 9.02 -39.69 -8.22
CA THR A 249 9.94 -39.60 -9.37
C THR A 249 9.23 -39.14 -10.64
N ARG A 250 7.99 -39.58 -10.86
CA ARG A 250 7.18 -39.18 -12.03
C ARG A 250 6.90 -37.68 -12.05
N LEU A 251 6.60 -37.08 -10.89
CA LEU A 251 6.36 -35.64 -10.81
C LEU A 251 7.65 -34.85 -11.14
N LYS A 252 8.80 -35.32 -10.65
CA LYS A 252 10.10 -34.69 -10.95
C LYS A 252 10.38 -34.69 -12.45
N THR A 253 10.15 -35.82 -13.14
CA THR A 253 10.31 -35.91 -14.60
C THR A 253 9.30 -35.04 -15.34
N THR A 254 8.02 -35.03 -14.94
CA THR A 254 7.00 -34.17 -15.57
C THR A 254 7.37 -32.69 -15.48
N ILE A 255 7.86 -32.21 -14.34
CA ILE A 255 8.26 -30.81 -14.15
C ILE A 255 9.50 -30.47 -14.99
N TRP A 256 10.48 -31.36 -15.06
CA TRP A 256 11.64 -31.20 -15.94
C TRP A 256 11.22 -31.13 -17.41
N ASP A 257 10.36 -32.04 -17.87
CA ASP A 257 9.93 -32.09 -19.28
C ASP A 257 9.08 -30.89 -19.68
N LEU A 258 8.23 -30.37 -18.77
CA LEU A 258 7.35 -29.24 -19.05
C LEU A 258 8.03 -27.88 -18.89
N LEU A 259 8.86 -27.72 -17.86
CA LEU A 259 9.37 -26.41 -17.41
C LEU A 259 10.90 -26.32 -17.40
N GLY A 260 11.63 -27.43 -17.59
CA GLY A 260 13.09 -27.46 -17.49
C GLY A 260 13.62 -27.29 -16.06
N LEU A 261 12.75 -27.37 -15.04
CA LEU A 261 13.12 -27.15 -13.64
C LEU A 261 13.55 -28.45 -12.96
N ILE A 262 14.58 -28.38 -12.12
CA ILE A 262 15.10 -29.50 -11.33
C ILE A 262 14.56 -29.40 -9.90
N TYR A 263 14.20 -30.54 -9.33
CA TYR A 263 13.82 -30.62 -7.93
C TYR A 263 15.04 -30.33 -7.02
N SER A 264 14.87 -29.41 -6.07
CA SER A 264 15.83 -29.15 -4.98
C SER A 264 15.47 -29.97 -3.75
N GLU A 265 16.45 -30.67 -3.15
CA GLU A 265 16.25 -31.40 -1.89
C GLU A 265 16.12 -30.46 -0.70
N GLU A 266 16.89 -29.37 -0.72
CA GLU A 266 16.83 -28.32 0.28
C GLU A 266 15.85 -27.21 -0.14
N PRO A 267 15.04 -26.67 0.79
CA PRO A 267 14.20 -25.51 0.52
C PRO A 267 15.03 -24.33 0.02
N LEU A 268 14.56 -23.67 -1.04
CA LEU A 268 15.27 -22.50 -1.56
C LEU A 268 14.99 -21.29 -0.66
N ASP A 269 16.07 -20.64 -0.26
CA ASP A 269 16.13 -19.34 0.42
C ASP A 269 15.21 -18.25 -0.15
N THR A 270 14.90 -18.31 -1.45
CA THR A 270 14.02 -17.34 -2.13
C THR A 270 12.55 -17.49 -1.73
N PHE A 271 12.14 -18.68 -1.29
CA PHE A 271 10.82 -18.96 -0.74
C PHE A 271 10.80 -18.84 0.79
N ASP A 272 11.91 -18.45 1.41
CA ASP A 272 11.92 -18.05 2.81
C ASP A 272 11.24 -16.68 2.96
N HIS A 273 9.96 -16.74 3.30
CA HIS A 273 9.11 -15.57 3.46
C HIS A 273 9.46 -14.71 4.67
N THR A 274 10.39 -15.12 5.55
CA THR A 274 10.83 -14.28 6.69
C THR A 274 11.48 -12.97 6.24
N ARG A 275 12.05 -12.96 5.03
CA ARG A 275 12.70 -11.80 4.42
C ARG A 275 11.77 -10.97 3.54
N CYS A 276 10.57 -11.46 3.23
CA CYS A 276 9.65 -10.72 2.36
C CYS A 276 9.07 -9.52 3.10
N LYS A 277 9.45 -8.32 2.69
CA LYS A 277 9.02 -7.05 3.28
C LYS A 277 8.50 -6.10 2.21
N THR A 278 7.69 -5.15 2.64
CA THR A 278 7.32 -4.01 1.82
C THR A 278 8.52 -3.07 1.74
N GLU A 279 8.93 -2.67 0.54
CA GLU A 279 10.13 -1.85 0.32
C GLU A 279 9.83 -0.71 -0.66
N GLY A 280 10.16 0.52 -0.25
CA GLY A 280 9.94 1.75 -1.02
C GLY A 280 9.37 2.86 -0.14
N TRP A 281 9.23 4.08 -0.67
CA TRP A 281 8.67 5.21 0.07
C TRP A 281 7.29 4.91 0.66
N ALA A 282 6.47 4.12 -0.04
CA ALA A 282 5.12 3.76 0.39
C ALA A 282 5.06 2.69 1.49
N GLU A 283 6.19 2.17 2.00
CA GLU A 283 6.23 1.22 3.13
C GLU A 283 5.42 1.74 4.31
N GLN A 284 5.67 2.98 4.71
CA GLN A 284 4.99 3.60 5.84
C GLN A 284 3.50 3.82 5.57
N VAL A 285 3.13 4.13 4.32
CA VAL A 285 1.72 4.27 3.91
C VAL A 285 0.96 2.95 4.09
N VAL A 286 1.56 1.83 3.68
CA VAL A 286 0.97 0.50 3.88
C VAL A 286 0.81 0.19 5.37
N HIS A 287 1.79 0.54 6.21
CA HIS A 287 1.67 0.40 7.67
C HIS A 287 0.57 1.28 8.28
N GLN A 288 0.36 2.50 7.77
CA GLN A 288 -0.74 3.37 8.21
C GLN A 288 -2.11 2.75 7.86
N TRP A 289 -2.27 2.13 6.70
CA TRP A 289 -3.51 1.44 6.33
C TRP A 289 -3.87 0.34 7.32
N GLU A 290 -2.89 -0.44 7.78
CA GLU A 290 -3.08 -1.49 8.78
C GLU A 290 -3.51 -0.93 10.13
N SER A 291 -2.83 0.13 10.57
CA SER A 291 -3.08 0.78 11.86
C SER A 291 -4.50 1.35 11.92
N ASN A 292 -4.96 2.00 10.86
CA ASN A 292 -6.31 2.54 10.80
C ASN A 292 -7.41 1.47 10.74
N ASN A 293 -7.13 0.34 10.10
CA ASN A 293 -8.08 -0.78 10.04
C ASN A 293 -8.30 -1.47 11.38
N SER A 294 -7.39 -1.30 12.34
CA SER A 294 -7.57 -1.77 13.72
C SER A 294 -8.55 -0.90 14.53
N HIS A 295 -8.83 0.34 14.09
CA HIS A 295 -9.68 1.31 14.78
C HIS A 295 -11.11 1.45 14.22
N LEU A 296 -11.46 0.74 13.15
CA LEU A 296 -12.82 0.71 12.62
C LEU A 296 -13.77 -0.09 13.55
N PRO A 297 -14.93 0.48 13.96
CA PRO A 297 -15.87 -0.23 14.83
C PRO A 297 -16.37 -1.51 14.17
N LYS A 298 -16.38 -2.62 14.94
CA LYS A 298 -16.70 -3.99 14.53
C LYS A 298 -18.11 -4.21 13.93
N GLN A 299 -18.91 -3.18 13.71
CA GLN A 299 -20.30 -3.31 13.24
C GLN A 299 -20.42 -3.53 11.72
N LYS A 300 -19.64 -2.86 10.87
CA LYS A 300 -19.68 -3.12 9.40
C LYS A 300 -19.04 -4.45 8.99
N LYS A 301 -18.02 -4.88 9.73
CA LYS A 301 -17.27 -6.13 9.47
C LYS A 301 -18.14 -7.39 9.60
N ILE A 302 -19.19 -7.35 10.40
CA ILE A 302 -20.10 -8.49 10.59
C ILE A 302 -21.13 -8.58 9.46
N GLU A 303 -21.57 -7.47 8.88
CA GLU A 303 -22.60 -7.44 7.83
C GLU A 303 -22.05 -7.89 6.47
N GLU A 304 -20.87 -7.41 6.09
CA GLU A 304 -20.21 -7.82 4.84
C GLU A 304 -19.70 -9.27 4.94
N SER A 305 -19.12 -9.68 6.07
CA SER A 305 -18.75 -11.08 6.31
C SER A 305 -19.96 -12.01 6.33
N ARG A 306 -21.12 -11.54 6.82
CA ARG A 306 -22.39 -12.28 6.74
C ARG A 306 -22.87 -12.39 5.30
N SER A 307 -22.76 -11.34 4.49
CA SER A 307 -23.14 -11.38 3.07
C SER A 307 -22.29 -12.39 2.29
N SER A 308 -20.96 -12.38 2.48
CA SER A 308 -20.05 -13.35 1.89
C SER A 308 -20.28 -14.77 2.39
N ALA A 309 -20.56 -14.96 3.68
CA ALA A 309 -20.89 -16.27 4.26
C ALA A 309 -22.28 -16.77 3.81
N LEU A 310 -23.26 -15.89 3.61
CA LEU A 310 -24.59 -16.20 3.07
C LEU A 310 -24.51 -16.63 1.60
N HIS A 311 -23.65 -15.98 0.81
CA HIS A 311 -23.34 -16.42 -0.56
C HIS A 311 -22.69 -17.82 -0.56
N PHE A 312 -21.76 -18.07 0.36
CA PHE A 312 -21.12 -19.38 0.53
C PHE A 312 -22.12 -20.48 0.96
N CYS A 313 -23.00 -20.20 1.92
CA CYS A 313 -24.03 -21.16 2.37
C CYS A 313 -25.09 -21.45 1.29
N LYS A 314 -25.51 -20.44 0.51
CA LYS A 314 -26.42 -20.64 -0.63
C LYS A 314 -25.77 -21.46 -1.75
N PHE A 315 -24.47 -21.31 -1.97
CA PHE A 315 -23.73 -22.15 -2.91
C PHE A 315 -23.76 -23.62 -2.47
N ILE A 316 -23.53 -23.92 -1.18
CA ILE A 316 -23.59 -25.30 -0.66
C ILE A 316 -25.01 -25.88 -0.73
N GLN A 317 -26.06 -25.10 -0.42
CA GLN A 317 -27.45 -25.56 -0.52
C GLN A 317 -27.93 -25.79 -1.96
N GLY A 318 -27.40 -25.05 -2.93
CA GLY A 318 -27.69 -25.25 -4.36
C GLY A 318 -27.17 -26.58 -4.91
N TYR A 319 -26.07 -27.11 -4.36
CA TYR A 319 -25.54 -28.43 -4.75
C TYR A 319 -26.24 -29.61 -4.05
N ALA A 320 -26.81 -29.39 -2.87
CA ALA A 320 -27.51 -30.45 -2.13
C ALA A 320 -28.89 -30.82 -2.73
N HIS A 321 -29.46 -29.99 -3.61
CA HIS A 321 -30.76 -30.24 -4.24
C HIS A 321 -30.70 -30.86 -5.65
N ILE A 322 -29.49 -31.10 -6.20
CA ILE A 322 -29.33 -31.66 -7.56
C ILE A 322 -28.83 -33.13 -7.53
N SER A 323 -28.60 -33.70 -6.34
CA SER A 323 -28.16 -35.09 -6.22
C SER A 323 -28.97 -35.84 -5.17
N HIS A 324 -30.11 -36.40 -5.57
CA HIS A 324 -30.61 -37.73 -5.21
C HIS A 324 -32.02 -37.98 -5.79
N PRO A 325 -32.30 -39.24 -6.16
CA PRO A 325 -32.18 -39.83 -7.50
C PRO A 325 -33.26 -39.40 -8.50
#